data_AF-A0A2R5FGC3-F1
#
_entry.id   AF-A0A2R5FGC3-F1
#
_cell.length_a   1.000
_cell.length_b   1.000
_cell.length_c   1.000
_cell.angle_alpha   90.00
_cell.angle_beta   90.00
_cell.angle_gamma   90.00
#
_symmetry.space_group_name_H-M   'P 1'
#
loop_
_entity.id
_entity.type
_entity.pdbx_description
1 polymer ?
#
loop_
_entity_poly.entity_id
_entity_poly.type
_entity_poly.pdbx_seq_one_letter_code
_entity_poly.pdbx_strand_id
1 'polypeptide(L)'
;MEILQDFPLLALNQAVQSLAIQFLTQSNLPPKAKVDAIHIAAATVHGMDYLLTWNCKHIANAQIQGKLAEISLDFGYVLPILCTPNELMGY
;
A
#
# COMPACT_ATOMS: atom_id res chain seq x y z
N MET A 1 -24.33 9.54 2.66
CA MET A 1 -23.28 8.48 2.71
C MET A 1 -23.73 7.31 1.84
N GLU A 2 -24.12 7.59 0.59
CA GLU A 2 -24.63 6.57 -0.36
C GLU A 2 -23.55 6.15 -1.36
N ILE A 3 -22.54 7.00 -1.57
CA ILE A 3 -21.51 6.84 -2.62
C ILE A 3 -20.58 5.63 -2.37
N LEU A 4 -20.52 5.09 -1.15
CA LEU A 4 -19.62 3.99 -0.78
C LEU A 4 -20.31 2.63 -0.62
N GLN A 5 -21.65 2.56 -0.72
CA GLN A 5 -22.38 1.34 -0.34
C GLN A 5 -22.10 0.14 -1.25
N ASP A 6 -21.79 0.39 -2.53
CA ASP A 6 -21.57 -0.67 -3.52
C ASP A 6 -20.08 -1.04 -3.68
N PHE A 7 -19.18 -0.43 -2.92
CA PHE A 7 -17.76 -0.74 -3.03
C PHE A 7 -17.41 -2.01 -2.21
N PRO A 8 -16.81 -3.03 -2.84
CA PRO A 8 -16.39 -4.22 -2.13
C PRO A 8 -15.30 -3.86 -1.11
N LEU A 9 -15.50 -4.28 0.15
CA LEU A 9 -14.54 -4.03 1.21
C LEU A 9 -13.45 -5.11 1.20
N LEU A 10 -12.19 -4.68 1.12
CA LEU A 10 -11.05 -5.59 1.24
C LEU A 10 -10.86 -6.02 2.69
N ALA A 11 -10.82 -7.34 2.92
CA ALA A 11 -10.62 -7.90 4.25
C ALA A 11 -9.17 -7.71 4.74
N LEU A 12 -8.99 -7.19 5.95
CA LEU A 12 -7.69 -7.10 6.63
C LEU A 12 -7.35 -8.44 7.30
N ASN A 13 -7.20 -9.46 6.47
CA ASN A 13 -6.93 -10.84 6.90
C ASN A 13 -5.50 -10.99 7.47
N GLN A 14 -5.18 -12.20 7.93
CA GLN A 14 -3.88 -12.49 8.52
C GLN A 14 -2.71 -12.22 7.56
N ALA A 15 -2.88 -12.48 6.26
CA ALA A 15 -1.84 -12.22 5.26
C ALA A 15 -1.54 -10.71 5.14
N VAL A 16 -2.57 -9.87 5.15
CA VAL A 16 -2.43 -8.40 5.17
C VAL A 16 -1.68 -7.94 6.41
N GLN A 17 -2.05 -8.42 7.59
CA GLN A 17 -1.39 -8.04 8.84
C GLN A 17 0.07 -8.49 8.86
N SER A 18 0.34 -9.72 8.44
CA SER A 18 1.70 -10.27 8.34
C SER A 18 2.55 -9.44 7.38
N LEU A 19 2.06 -9.13 6.18
CA LEU A 19 2.79 -8.32 5.21
C LEU A 19 3.01 -6.88 5.70
N ALA A 20 2.02 -6.28 6.36
CA ALA A 20 2.16 -4.94 6.95
C ALA A 20 3.27 -4.89 8.02
N ILE A 21 3.41 -5.94 8.83
CA ILE A 21 4.52 -6.08 9.79
C ILE A 21 5.86 -6.15 9.05
N GLN A 22 5.95 -6.89 7.94
CA GLN A 22 7.18 -6.97 7.16
C GLN A 22 7.54 -5.62 6.55
N PHE A 23 6.56 -4.87 6.03
CA PHE A 23 6.81 -3.49 5.60
C PHE A 23 7.33 -2.62 6.74
N LEU A 24 6.71 -2.64 7.91
CA LEU A 24 7.17 -1.82 9.04
C LEU A 24 8.55 -2.20 9.60
N THR A 25 8.96 -3.46 9.46
CA THR A 25 10.22 -3.98 10.02
C THR A 25 11.37 -3.92 9.03
N GLN A 26 11.10 -4.13 7.75
CA GLN A 26 12.13 -4.25 6.71
C GLN A 26 12.22 -3.03 5.79
N SER A 27 11.19 -2.17 5.78
CA SER A 27 11.26 -0.89 5.07
C SER A 27 11.65 0.24 6.01
N ASN A 28 12.19 1.31 5.46
CA ASN A 28 12.47 2.55 6.19
C ASN A 28 11.21 3.40 6.43
N LEU A 29 10.02 2.78 6.50
CA LEU A 29 8.79 3.50 6.83
C LEU A 29 8.88 4.10 8.24
N PRO A 30 8.50 5.37 8.43
CA PRO A 30 8.52 5.97 9.75
C PRO A 30 7.51 5.26 10.66
N PRO A 31 7.76 5.17 11.98
CA PRO A 31 6.86 4.49 12.94
C PRO A 31 5.42 5.01 12.96
N LYS A 32 5.20 6.24 12.46
CA LYS A 32 3.88 6.86 12.32
C LYS A 32 3.08 6.34 11.12
N ALA A 33 3.73 5.68 10.15
CA ALA A 33 3.13 5.15 8.93
C ALA A 33 2.55 3.74 9.09
N LYS A 34 2.18 3.32 10.31
CA LYS A 34 1.55 2.00 10.55
C LYS A 34 0.27 1.80 9.77
N VAL A 35 -0.57 2.84 9.71
CA VAL A 35 -1.84 2.79 8.98
C VAL A 35 -1.58 2.68 7.47
N ASP A 36 -0.61 3.44 6.96
CA ASP A 36 -0.20 3.38 5.56
C ASP A 36 0.31 1.99 5.18
N ALA A 37 1.13 1.37 6.02
CA ALA A 37 1.64 0.01 5.81
C ALA A 37 0.52 -1.03 5.70
N ILE A 38 -0.55 -0.89 6.49
CA ILE A 38 -1.73 -1.77 6.41
C ILE A 38 -2.47 -1.59 5.09
N HIS A 39 -2.67 -0.34 4.64
CA HIS A 39 -3.35 -0.09 3.36
C HIS A 39 -2.54 -0.59 2.16
N ILE A 40 -1.22 -0.37 2.17
CA ILE A 40 -0.32 -0.90 1.14
C ILE A 40 -0.39 -2.43 1.14
N ALA A 41 -0.26 -3.06 2.31
CA ALA A 41 -0.35 -4.52 2.41
C ALA A 41 -1.70 -5.07 1.96
N ALA A 42 -2.80 -4.39 2.27
CA ALA A 42 -4.12 -4.78 1.79
C ALA A 42 -4.19 -4.74 0.27
N ALA A 43 -3.76 -3.64 -0.35
CA ALA A 43 -3.75 -3.51 -1.81
C ALA A 43 -2.83 -4.55 -2.47
N THR A 44 -1.66 -4.82 -1.88
CA THR A 44 -0.71 -5.84 -2.36
C THR A 44 -1.27 -7.26 -2.26
N VAL A 45 -1.82 -7.66 -1.10
CA VAL A 45 -2.34 -9.03 -0.89
C VAL A 45 -3.55 -9.31 -1.76
N HIS A 46 -4.41 -8.32 -1.95
CA HIS A 46 -5.60 -8.46 -2.81
C HIS A 46 -5.31 -8.24 -4.29
N GLY A 47 -4.04 -8.00 -4.67
CA GLY A 47 -3.64 -7.88 -6.07
C GLY A 47 -4.22 -6.67 -6.80
N MET A 48 -4.36 -5.55 -6.09
CA MET A 48 -4.81 -4.30 -6.70
C MET A 48 -3.73 -3.75 -7.64
N ASP A 49 -4.15 -3.13 -8.74
CA ASP A 49 -3.21 -2.51 -9.68
C ASP A 49 -2.68 -1.16 -9.15
N TYR A 50 -3.54 -0.41 -8.46
CA TYR A 50 -3.26 0.95 -7.99
C TYR A 50 -3.71 1.15 -6.53
N LEU A 51 -2.92 1.89 -5.77
CA LEU A 51 -3.34 2.44 -4.47
C LEU A 51 -3.18 3.95 -4.51
N LEU A 52 -4.33 4.64 -4.49
CA LEU A 52 -4.39 6.08 -4.47
C LEU A 52 -4.17 6.62 -3.06
N THR A 53 -3.23 7.55 -2.90
CA THR A 53 -2.94 8.20 -1.63
C THR A 53 -2.79 9.71 -1.79
N TRP A 54 -3.34 10.46 -0.84
CA TRP A 54 -3.11 11.90 -0.70
C TRP A 54 -1.92 12.20 0.23
N ASN A 55 -1.35 11.16 0.85
CA ASN A 55 -0.22 11.26 1.79
C ASN A 55 1.10 10.89 1.08
N CYS A 56 1.56 11.78 0.20
CA CYS A 56 2.78 11.56 -0.58
C CYS A 56 4.06 11.67 0.24
N LYS A 57 4.04 12.41 1.36
CA LYS A 57 5.26 12.72 2.12
C LYS A 57 5.95 11.49 2.70
N HIS A 58 5.25 10.38 2.85
CA HIS A 58 5.78 9.15 3.44
C HIS A 58 5.81 7.95 2.49
N ILE A 59 4.96 7.95 1.45
CA ILE A 59 4.80 6.84 0.50
C ILE A 59 5.42 7.15 -0.88
N ALA A 60 5.62 8.43 -1.25
CA ALA A 60 6.16 8.82 -2.55
C ALA A 60 7.70 8.86 -2.62
N ASN A 61 8.40 8.42 -1.57
CA ASN A 61 9.85 8.24 -1.68
C ASN A 61 10.11 7.00 -2.53
N ALA A 62 10.62 7.20 -3.75
CA ALA A 62 10.94 6.13 -4.69
C ALA A 62 11.84 5.03 -4.08
N GLN A 63 12.72 5.38 -3.13
CA GLN A 63 13.54 4.40 -2.41
C GLN A 63 12.69 3.51 -1.49
N ILE A 64 11.68 4.09 -0.82
CA ILE A 64 10.76 3.33 0.02
C ILE A 64 9.88 2.44 -0.85
N GLN A 65 9.35 2.96 -1.97
CA GLN A 65 8.57 2.14 -2.92
C GLN A 65 9.38 0.97 -3.49
N GLY A 66 10.64 1.20 -3.87
CA GLY A 66 11.53 0.13 -4.32
C GLY A 66 11.71 -0.96 -3.26
N LYS A 67 11.91 -0.57 -1.99
CA LYS A 67 12.05 -1.53 -0.89
C LYS A 67 10.75 -2.28 -0.61
N LEU A 68 9.61 -1.61 -0.66
CA LEU A 68 8.30 -2.24 -0.52
C LEU A 68 8.02 -3.24 -1.66
N ALA A 69 8.48 -2.93 -2.88
CA ALA A 69 8.35 -3.82 -4.02
C ALA A 69 9.20 -5.08 -3.86
N GLU A 70 10.44 -4.94 -3.41
CA GLU A 70 11.33 -6.06 -3.07
C GLU A 70 10.70 -6.95 -2.00
N ILE A 71 10.25 -6.37 -0.87
CA ILE A 71 9.58 -7.12 0.19
C ILE A 71 8.31 -7.79 -0.34
N SER A 72 7.51 -7.12 -1.16
CA SER A 72 6.30 -7.73 -1.71
C SER A 72 6.64 -8.97 -2.54
N LEU A 73 7.67 -8.87 -3.38
CA LEU A 73 8.12 -9.95 -4.26
C LEU A 73 8.66 -11.15 -3.46
N ASP A 74 9.43 -10.90 -2.40
CA ASP A 74 9.96 -11.94 -1.52
C ASP A 74 8.85 -12.78 -0.86
N PHE A 75 7.69 -12.17 -0.64
CA PHE A 75 6.51 -12.83 -0.07
C PHE A 75 5.52 -13.33 -1.15
N GLY A 76 5.88 -13.24 -2.43
CA GLY A 76 5.10 -13.77 -3.55
C GLY A 76 4.01 -12.84 -4.06
N TYR A 77 4.09 -11.54 -3.76
CA TYR A 77 3.12 -10.53 -4.18
C TYR A 77 3.73 -9.50 -5.13
N VAL A 78 2.87 -8.77 -5.84
CA VAL A 78 3.26 -7.61 -6.66
C VAL A 78 2.78 -6.35 -5.96
N LEU A 79 3.68 -5.38 -5.77
CA LEU A 79 3.33 -4.10 -5.17
C LEU A 79 2.46 -3.29 -6.17
N PRO A 80 1.32 -2.74 -5.73
CA PRO A 80 0.51 -1.84 -6.55
C PRO A 80 1.28 -0.55 -6.88
N ILE A 81 0.86 0.11 -7.94
CA ILE A 81 1.36 1.46 -8.25
C ILE A 81 0.79 2.43 -7.19
N LEU A 82 1.68 2.96 -6.36
CA LEU A 82 1.36 3.94 -5.31
C LEU A 82 1.44 5.34 -5.91
N CYS A 83 0.29 5.97 -6.14
CA CYS A 83 0.22 7.26 -6.83
C CYS A 83 -0.81 8.19 -6.19
N THR A 84 -0.66 9.47 -6.48
CA THR A 84 -1.69 10.47 -6.22
C THR A 84 -2.75 10.46 -7.32
N PRO A 85 -3.95 11.00 -7.03
CA PRO A 85 -4.94 11.22 -8.06
C PRO A 85 -4.42 12.07 -9.23
N ASN A 86 -3.61 13.10 -8.94
CA ASN A 86 -3.02 13.96 -9.96
C ASN A 86 -2.07 13.17 -10.87
N GLU A 87 -1.17 12.36 -10.30
CA GLU A 87 -0.26 11.49 -11.06
C GLU A 87 -1.02 10.48 -11.92
N LEU A 88 -2.11 9.89 -11.38
CA LEU A 88 -2.93 8.96 -12.13
C LEU A 88 -3.65 9.63 -13.32
N MET A 89 -4.12 10.86 -13.12
CA MET A 89 -4.81 11.65 -14.15
C MET A 89 -3.84 12.34 -15.14
N GLY A 90 -2.53 12.27 -14.90
CA GLY A 90 -1.50 12.87 -15.77
C GLY A 90 -1.37 14.39 -15.65
N TYR A 91 -1.74 14.98 -14.51
CA TYR A 91 -1.61 16.41 -14.21
C TYR A 91 -0.32 16.76 -13.46
#